data_AF-A0AAU4H953-F1
#
_entry.id   AF-A0AAU4H953-F1
#
_cell.length_a   1.000
_cell.length_b   1.000
_cell.length_c   1.000
_cell.angle_alpha   90.00
_cell.angle_beta   90.00
_cell.angle_gamma   90.00
#
_symmetry.space_group_name_H-M   'P 1'
#
loop_
_entity.id
_entity.type
_entity.pdbx_description
1 polymer ?
#
loop_
_entity_poly.entity_id
_entity_poly.type
_entity_poly.pdbx_seq_one_letter_code
_entity_poly.pdbx_strand_id
1 'polypeptide(L)'
;MLLRFVSRVLLVCLAVVLPVGCSSTTTSGTGTATVKLSQLPAEARRTVALIDQGGPFPYAKDGVVFGNYEKLLPQQKRGYYHEYTVRTPGSRDRGARRIVTGQAAEIYYTDDHYKSFRTVLR
;
A
#
# COMPACT_ATOMS: atom_id res chain seq x y z
N MET A 1 -27.24 27.83 66.50
CA MET A 1 -26.12 28.27 67.35
C MET A 1 -24.84 27.83 66.66
N LEU A 2 -24.05 28.81 66.23
CA LEU A 2 -22.85 28.67 65.39
C LEU A 2 -21.81 27.73 66.03
N LEU A 3 -21.19 26.85 65.25
CA LEU A 3 -19.85 26.38 65.57
C LEU A 3 -18.95 26.39 64.33
N ARG A 4 -17.92 27.23 64.46
CA ARG A 4 -16.78 27.49 63.58
C ARG A 4 -16.03 26.20 63.27
N PHE A 5 -15.45 26.07 62.08
CA PHE A 5 -14.08 25.57 61.91
C PHE A 5 -13.55 25.96 60.53
N VAL A 6 -12.51 26.79 60.55
CA VAL A 6 -11.66 27.13 59.41
C VAL A 6 -10.70 25.96 59.23
N SER A 7 -10.65 25.33 58.06
CA SER A 7 -9.49 24.50 57.70
C SER A 7 -9.27 24.51 56.19
N ARG A 8 -8.09 25.00 55.82
CA ARG A 8 -7.52 24.98 54.48
C ARG A 8 -7.06 23.56 54.17
N VAL A 9 -7.48 22.98 53.05
CA VAL A 9 -6.81 21.87 52.36
C VAL A 9 -7.00 22.11 50.86
N LEU A 10 -5.99 22.67 50.18
CA LEU A 10 -5.06 21.95 49.29
C LEU A 10 -5.81 21.21 48.17
N LEU A 11 -6.00 21.82 47.00
CA LEU A 11 -5.16 21.63 45.81
C LEU A 11 -4.95 20.14 45.48
N VAL A 12 -5.63 19.64 44.45
CA VAL A 12 -5.04 19.09 43.20
C VAL A 12 -6.23 18.71 42.30
N CYS A 13 -6.55 19.55 41.32
CA CYS A 13 -7.31 19.09 40.16
C CYS A 13 -6.34 18.26 39.31
N LEU A 14 -6.43 16.93 39.42
CA LEU A 14 -5.74 16.02 38.52
C LEU A 14 -6.45 16.08 37.17
N ALA A 15 -6.08 17.06 36.34
CA ALA A 15 -6.45 17.08 34.94
C ALA A 15 -5.72 15.92 34.25
N VAL A 16 -6.46 14.85 33.98
CA VAL A 16 -6.03 13.76 33.11
C VAL A 16 -5.81 14.36 31.73
N VAL A 17 -4.55 14.60 31.37
CA VAL A 17 -4.15 14.96 30.01
C VAL A 17 -4.23 13.68 29.18
N LEU A 18 -5.35 13.47 28.49
CA LEU A 18 -5.42 12.48 27.43
C LEU A 18 -4.47 12.93 26.32
N PRO A 19 -3.54 12.09 25.84
CA PRO A 19 -2.83 12.40 24.62
C PRO A 19 -3.85 12.34 23.49
N VAL A 20 -4.20 13.52 22.97
CA VAL A 20 -4.85 13.66 21.68
C VAL A 20 -3.93 12.97 20.67
N GLY A 21 -4.27 11.75 20.29
CA GLY A 21 -3.57 11.03 19.25
C GLY A 21 -3.54 11.91 18.01
N CYS A 22 -2.35 12.12 17.45
CA CYS A 22 -2.18 12.76 16.16
C CYS A 22 -3.13 12.10 15.17
N SER A 23 -4.16 12.84 14.76
CA SER A 23 -4.93 12.51 13.58
C SER A 23 -3.96 12.57 12.39
N SER A 24 -3.66 11.42 11.82
CA SER A 24 -3.05 11.35 10.50
C SER A 24 -4.07 11.86 9.49
N THR A 25 -4.12 13.18 9.32
CA THR A 25 -4.80 13.82 8.20
C THR A 25 -4.05 13.43 6.94
N THR A 26 -4.41 12.30 6.33
CA THR A 26 -4.03 12.04 4.94
C THR A 26 -4.90 12.96 4.09
N THR A 27 -4.31 14.08 3.69
CA THR A 27 -4.86 15.03 2.73
C THR A 27 -5.35 14.32 1.47
N SER A 28 -6.54 14.72 1.05
CA SER A 28 -7.23 14.36 -0.19
C SER A 28 -6.33 14.47 -1.43
N GLY A 29 -6.41 13.46 -2.27
CA GLY A 29 -5.93 13.46 -3.65
C GLY A 29 -6.23 12.09 -4.25
N THR A 30 -6.94 12.06 -5.38
CA THR A 30 -7.16 10.88 -6.21
C THR A 30 -5.84 10.47 -6.87
N GLY A 31 -4.86 10.07 -6.05
CA GLY A 31 -3.52 9.69 -6.46
C GLY A 31 -3.18 8.38 -5.75
N THR A 32 -2.84 7.36 -6.54
CA THR A 32 -2.32 6.10 -6.02
C THR A 32 -1.09 6.37 -5.15
N ALA A 33 -1.03 5.75 -3.97
CA ALA A 33 0.14 5.83 -3.10
C ALA A 33 1.41 5.47 -3.89
N THR A 34 2.54 6.13 -3.63
CA THR A 34 3.76 5.95 -4.42
C THR A 34 4.88 5.32 -3.58
N VAL A 35 5.72 4.50 -4.20
CA VAL A 35 6.84 3.79 -3.54
C VAL A 35 8.05 3.69 -4.46
N LYS A 36 9.27 3.79 -3.94
CA LYS A 36 10.48 3.56 -4.76
C LYS A 36 10.70 2.06 -5.00
N LEU A 37 11.22 1.69 -6.17
CA LEU A 37 11.53 0.30 -6.52
C LEU A 37 12.46 -0.33 -5.47
N SER A 38 13.45 0.41 -4.98
CA SER A 38 14.38 -0.04 -3.95
C SER A 38 13.74 -0.36 -2.60
N GLN A 39 12.55 0.18 -2.33
CA GLN A 39 11.79 -0.06 -1.10
C GLN A 39 10.84 -1.26 -1.20
N LEU A 40 10.69 -1.86 -2.39
CA LEU A 40 9.87 -3.05 -2.56
C LEU A 40 10.56 -4.31 -2.01
N PRO A 41 9.77 -5.33 -1.62
CA PRO A 41 10.30 -6.66 -1.33
C PRO A 41 11.23 -7.17 -2.42
N ALA A 42 12.24 -7.97 -2.04
CA ALA A 42 13.25 -8.46 -2.98
C ALA A 42 12.63 -9.25 -4.15
N GLU A 43 11.56 -9.99 -3.89
CA GLU A 43 10.82 -10.75 -4.90
C GLU A 43 10.16 -9.82 -5.92
N ALA A 44 9.59 -8.70 -5.49
CA ALA A 44 8.98 -7.72 -6.40
C ALA A 44 10.03 -7.05 -7.28
N ARG A 45 11.18 -6.67 -6.70
CA ARG A 45 12.31 -6.14 -7.47
C ARG A 45 12.83 -7.13 -8.50
N ARG A 46 12.89 -8.42 -8.14
CA ARG A 46 13.25 -9.50 -9.07
C ARG A 46 12.23 -9.66 -10.19
N THR A 47 10.93 -9.60 -9.89
CA THR A 47 9.88 -9.64 -10.93
C THR A 47 10.03 -8.46 -11.90
N VAL A 48 10.29 -7.25 -11.42
CA VAL A 48 10.56 -6.09 -12.28
C VAL A 48 11.78 -6.33 -13.18
N ALA A 49 12.88 -6.87 -12.63
CA ALA A 49 14.06 -7.20 -13.43
C ALA A 49 13.78 -8.27 -14.53
N LEU A 50 12.92 -9.26 -14.25
CA LEU A 50 12.49 -10.24 -15.25
C LEU A 50 11.63 -9.59 -16.34
N ILE A 51 10.74 -8.66 -15.98
CA ILE A 51 9.95 -7.90 -16.94
C ILE A 51 10.86 -7.10 -17.88
N ASP A 52 11.88 -6.43 -17.33
CA ASP A 52 12.86 -5.66 -18.12
C ASP A 52 13.66 -6.56 -19.09
N GLN A 53 13.85 -7.83 -18.74
CA GLN A 53 14.53 -8.83 -19.59
C GLN A 53 13.60 -9.52 -20.59
N GLY A 54 12.28 -9.32 -20.48
CA GLY A 54 11.28 -10.04 -21.29
C GLY A 54 11.06 -11.50 -20.86
N GLY A 55 11.41 -11.86 -19.62
CA GLY A 55 11.28 -13.22 -19.08
C GLY A 55 12.62 -14.00 -19.10
N PRO A 56 12.57 -15.35 -18.95
CA PRO A 56 11.38 -16.19 -18.85
C PRO A 56 10.59 -15.97 -17.57
N PHE A 57 9.26 -16.09 -17.65
CA PHE A 57 8.38 -15.92 -16.49
C PHE A 57 8.02 -17.26 -15.83
N PRO A 58 8.05 -17.32 -14.47
CA PRO A 58 7.89 -18.58 -13.76
C PRO A 58 6.45 -19.10 -13.68
N TYR A 59 5.43 -18.25 -13.87
CA TYR A 59 4.04 -18.66 -13.78
C TYR A 59 3.32 -18.52 -15.12
N ALA A 60 2.45 -19.48 -15.44
CA ALA A 60 1.70 -19.51 -16.70
C ALA A 60 0.75 -18.32 -16.93
N LYS A 61 0.46 -17.53 -15.89
CA LYS A 61 -0.36 -16.32 -15.96
C LYS A 61 0.45 -15.03 -16.00
N ASP A 62 1.77 -15.11 -15.94
CA ASP A 62 2.61 -13.92 -16.04
C ASP A 62 2.60 -13.40 -17.48
N GLY A 63 2.43 -12.09 -17.63
CA GLY A 63 2.33 -11.41 -18.92
C GLY A 63 0.93 -11.47 -19.55
N VAL A 64 -0.09 -11.99 -18.87
CA VAL A 64 -1.47 -11.90 -19.38
C VAL A 64 -2.04 -10.51 -19.15
N VAL A 65 -3.07 -10.15 -19.93
CA VAL A 65 -3.76 -8.86 -19.81
C VAL A 65 -4.42 -8.71 -18.45
N PHE A 66 -4.13 -7.61 -17.76
CA PHE A 66 -4.85 -7.16 -16.57
C PHE A 66 -6.02 -6.25 -16.96
N GLY A 67 -7.23 -6.61 -16.53
CA GLY A 67 -8.47 -5.96 -16.99
C GLY A 67 -8.75 -4.58 -16.38
N ASN A 68 -8.21 -4.28 -15.19
CA ASN A 68 -8.52 -3.06 -14.43
C ASN A 68 -10.04 -2.81 -14.27
N TYR A 69 -10.83 -3.85 -13.95
CA TYR A 69 -12.29 -3.77 -13.88
C TYR A 69 -12.80 -2.87 -12.76
N GLU A 70 -12.07 -2.86 -11.65
CA GLU A 70 -12.29 -2.05 -10.45
C GLU A 70 -11.83 -0.59 -10.64
N LYS A 71 -11.16 -0.28 -11.77
CA LYS A 71 -10.72 1.06 -12.16
C LYS A 71 -9.83 1.74 -11.12
N LEU A 72 -8.99 0.95 -10.45
CA LEU A 72 -8.02 1.45 -9.46
C LEU A 72 -6.76 2.03 -10.12
N LEU A 73 -6.48 1.66 -11.36
CA LEU A 73 -5.46 2.27 -12.21
C LEU A 73 -6.11 3.22 -13.22
N PRO A 74 -5.35 4.18 -13.80
CA PRO A 74 -5.87 5.07 -14.85
C PRO A 74 -6.57 4.29 -15.98
N GLN A 75 -7.71 4.81 -16.44
CA GLN A 75 -8.47 4.16 -17.50
C GLN A 75 -7.69 4.20 -18.82
N GLN A 76 -7.51 3.03 -19.42
CA GLN A 76 -6.76 2.85 -20.67
C GLN A 76 -7.47 1.80 -21.54
N LYS A 77 -7.10 1.73 -22.81
CA LYS A 77 -7.61 0.72 -23.75
C LYS A 77 -7.36 -0.71 -23.25
N ARG A 78 -8.22 -1.66 -23.62
CA ARG A 78 -8.02 -3.09 -23.31
C ARG A 78 -6.66 -3.56 -23.83
N GLY A 79 -5.95 -4.36 -23.03
CA GLY A 79 -4.60 -4.82 -23.36
C GLY A 79 -3.49 -3.81 -23.04
N TYR A 80 -3.81 -2.68 -22.42
CA TYR A 80 -2.79 -1.74 -21.94
C TYR A 80 -1.99 -2.30 -20.76
N TYR A 81 -2.69 -2.91 -19.79
CA TYR A 81 -2.06 -3.43 -18.59
C TYR A 81 -1.79 -4.93 -18.68
N HIS A 82 -0.67 -5.37 -18.12
CA HIS A 82 -0.30 -6.79 -17.99
C HIS A 82 0.12 -7.09 -16.56
N GLU A 83 -0.19 -8.30 -16.07
CA GLU A 83 0.12 -8.73 -14.70
C GLU A 83 1.26 -9.73 -14.62
N TYR A 84 2.01 -9.67 -13.53
CA TYR A 84 3.11 -10.57 -13.22
C TYR A 84 3.08 -10.95 -11.75
N THR A 85 3.31 -12.22 -11.48
CA THR A 85 3.31 -12.77 -10.13
C THR A 85 4.56 -12.32 -9.39
N VAL A 86 4.37 -11.83 -8.16
CA VAL A 86 5.45 -11.65 -7.19
C VAL A 86 5.38 -12.82 -6.22
N ARG A 87 6.45 -13.62 -6.16
CA ARG A 87 6.50 -14.78 -5.26
C ARG A 87 6.32 -14.34 -3.82
N THR A 88 5.45 -15.01 -3.08
CA THR A 88 5.36 -14.90 -1.63
C THR A 88 6.16 -16.04 -1.00
N PRO A 89 7.24 -15.75 -0.24
CA PRO A 89 8.00 -16.78 0.47
C PRO A 89 7.09 -17.66 1.34
N GLY A 90 7.28 -18.97 1.27
CA GLY A 90 6.48 -19.95 2.02
C GLY A 90 5.09 -20.25 1.45
N SER A 91 4.60 -19.49 0.45
CA SER A 91 3.33 -19.85 -0.19
C SER A 91 3.45 -21.10 -1.05
N ARG A 92 2.39 -21.92 -1.04
CA ARG A 92 2.22 -23.09 -1.92
C ARG A 92 1.59 -22.73 -3.27
N ASP A 93 1.02 -21.53 -3.37
CA ASP A 93 0.38 -21.00 -4.56
C ASP A 93 1.09 -19.72 -5.06
N ARG A 94 0.47 -19.02 -6.02
CA ARG A 94 0.97 -17.74 -6.57
C ARG A 94 0.97 -16.59 -5.55
N GLY A 95 0.31 -16.74 -4.41
CA GLY A 95 0.10 -15.68 -3.43
C GLY A 95 -0.76 -14.53 -3.95
N ALA A 96 -0.85 -13.47 -3.15
CA ALA A 96 -1.64 -12.26 -3.45
C ALA A 96 -0.85 -11.15 -4.16
N ARG A 97 0.50 -11.23 -4.17
CA ARG A 97 1.36 -10.12 -4.59
C ARG A 97 1.56 -10.09 -6.11
N ARG A 98 1.47 -8.92 -6.73
CA ARG A 98 1.61 -8.75 -8.18
C ARG A 98 2.33 -7.45 -8.54
N ILE A 99 3.01 -7.48 -9.68
CA ILE A 99 3.37 -6.29 -10.45
C ILE A 99 2.37 -6.18 -11.61
N VAL A 100 1.88 -4.96 -11.86
CA VAL A 100 1.12 -4.64 -13.07
C VAL A 100 1.90 -3.58 -13.84
N THR A 101 2.09 -3.77 -15.14
CA THR A 101 2.77 -2.79 -16.00
C THR A 101 1.83 -2.19 -17.02
N GLY A 102 2.00 -0.91 -17.32
CA GLY A 102 1.37 -0.23 -18.46
C GLY A 102 2.28 -0.19 -19.70
N GLN A 103 1.72 0.16 -20.85
CA GLN A 103 2.48 0.29 -22.10
C GLN A 103 3.45 1.48 -22.10
N ALA A 104 3.20 2.51 -21.28
CA ALA A 104 4.09 3.67 -21.15
C ALA A 104 5.12 3.49 -20.01
N ALA A 105 5.51 2.24 -19.76
CA ALA A 105 6.47 1.84 -18.73
C ALA A 105 6.06 2.16 -17.28
N GLU A 106 4.78 2.39 -17.02
CA GLU A 106 4.27 2.51 -15.65
C GLU A 106 4.37 1.16 -14.94
N ILE A 107 4.69 1.19 -13.64
CA ILE A 107 4.77 0.01 -12.80
C ILE A 107 3.91 0.24 -11.57
N TYR A 108 3.05 -0.73 -11.28
CA TYR A 108 2.20 -0.74 -10.10
C TYR A 108 2.44 -2.01 -9.30
N TYR A 109 2.44 -1.87 -7.98
CA TYR A 109 2.60 -2.98 -7.05
C TYR A 109 1.34 -3.14 -6.20
N THR A 110 0.85 -4.37 -6.08
CA THR A 110 -0.19 -4.78 -5.13
C THR A 110 0.34 -5.93 -4.28
N ASP A 111 0.08 -5.89 -2.98
CA ASP A 111 0.36 -6.97 -2.04
C ASP A 111 -0.91 -7.66 -1.50
N ASP A 112 -2.07 -7.26 -2.01
CA ASP A 112 -3.40 -7.61 -1.49
C ASP A 112 -4.35 -8.15 -2.57
N HIS A 113 -3.80 -8.65 -3.67
CA HIS A 113 -4.55 -9.22 -4.80
C HIS A 113 -5.49 -8.20 -5.46
N TYR A 114 -4.89 -7.08 -5.90
CA TYR A 114 -5.54 -5.99 -6.65
C TYR A 114 -6.56 -5.16 -5.86
N LYS A 115 -6.60 -5.26 -4.52
CA LYS A 115 -7.48 -4.43 -3.69
C LYS A 115 -6.94 -3.01 -3.54
N SER A 116 -5.62 -2.85 -3.58
CA SER A 116 -4.95 -1.55 -3.61
C SER A 116 -3.68 -1.61 -4.46
N PHE A 117 -3.23 -0.43 -4.90
CA PHE A 117 -2.02 -0.29 -5.70
C PHE A 117 -1.12 0.82 -5.18
N ARG A 118 0.18 0.59 -5.34
CA ARG A 118 1.21 1.62 -5.23
C ARG A 118 1.88 1.83 -6.58
N THR A 119 2.00 3.08 -7.03
CA THR A 119 2.82 3.44 -8.19
C THR A 119 4.29 3.27 -7.81
N VAL A 120 5.06 2.55 -8.61
CA VAL A 120 6.47 2.26 -8.36
C VAL A 120 7.32 3.23 -9.15
N LEU A 121 8.14 4.02 -8.46
CA LEU A 121 9.13 4.91 -9.06
C LEU A 121 10.48 4.21 -9.16
N ARG A 122 11.16 4.35 -10.29
CA ARG A 122 12.54 3.90 -10.47
C ARG A 122 13.53 4.93 -9.94
#